data_AF-A0A2U1RKD0-F1
#
_entry.id   AF-A0A2U1RKD0-F1
#
_cell.length_a   1.000
_cell.length_b   1.000
_cell.length_c   1.000
_cell.angle_alpha   90.00
_cell.angle_beta   90.00
_cell.angle_gamma   90.00
#
_symmetry.space_group_name_H-M   'P 1'
#
loop_
_entity.id
_entity.type
_entity.pdbx_description
1 polymer ?
#
loop_
_entity_poly.entity_id
_entity_poly.type
_entity_poly.pdbx_seq_one_letter_code
_entity_poly.pdbx_strand_id
1 'polypeptide(L)'
;MKHRRILALTMIGGLVVIALLGSGRASEAAQTTITLQRSQGVERGSGEAVMTDSALTLRVKDLKPESVYSVWYVNMEPKHEMAGVGSSPYMFKMDKKGVATFKAKLDRQPFGVWQMLVIVRHPTGDPQDMEHKEDALWAPLGKSAGKGPMNPCAGK
;
A
#
# COMPACT_ATOMS: atom_id res chain seq x y z
N MET A 1 -65.55 28.42 -23.72
CA MET A 1 -64.71 29.60 -24.01
C MET A 1 -64.72 30.55 -22.81
N LYS A 2 -63.61 30.72 -22.08
CA LYS A 2 -62.97 32.03 -21.87
C LYS A 2 -61.74 31.90 -20.99
N HIS A 3 -60.72 32.59 -21.45
CA HIS A 3 -59.36 32.58 -20.98
C HIS A 3 -59.14 33.43 -19.72
N ARG A 4 -58.09 33.03 -18.98
CA ARG A 4 -56.95 33.85 -18.54
C ARG A 4 -57.11 34.85 -17.38
N ARG A 5 -56.07 34.77 -16.52
CA ARG A 5 -55.31 35.88 -15.86
C ARG A 5 -56.01 36.47 -14.61
N ILE A 6 -55.37 36.83 -13.49
CA ILE A 6 -53.98 37.21 -13.15
C ILE A 6 -53.88 37.37 -11.60
N LEU A 7 -52.67 37.15 -11.05
CA LEU A 7 -52.02 37.64 -9.80
C LEU A 7 -52.82 37.92 -8.50
N ALA A 8 -52.28 37.42 -7.38
CA ALA A 8 -51.80 38.22 -6.22
C ALA A 8 -51.01 37.30 -5.26
N LEU A 9 -49.67 37.34 -5.27
CA LEU A 9 -48.80 38.06 -4.33
C LEU A 9 -48.96 37.69 -2.83
N THR A 10 -47.96 36.94 -2.34
CA THR A 10 -47.30 37.02 -1.02
C THR A 10 -48.15 37.11 0.25
N MET A 11 -48.01 36.10 1.12
CA MET A 11 -47.73 36.33 2.54
C MET A 11 -46.95 35.14 3.11
N ILE A 12 -45.80 35.48 3.68
CA ILE A 12 -44.81 34.61 4.30
C ILE A 12 -45.37 34.17 5.66
N GLY A 13 -45.60 32.88 5.84
CA GLY A 13 -46.01 32.29 7.12
C GLY A 13 -45.21 31.01 7.34
N GLY A 14 -44.28 31.05 8.29
CA GLY A 14 -43.25 30.05 8.47
C GLY A 14 -43.74 28.63 8.70
N LEU A 15 -43.01 27.68 8.11
CA LEU A 15 -42.86 26.35 8.69
C LEU A 15 -41.39 25.94 8.55
N VAL A 16 -40.68 26.02 9.66
CA VAL A 16 -39.33 25.48 9.83
C VAL A 16 -39.45 23.95 9.75
N VAL A 17 -39.00 23.36 8.63
CA VAL A 17 -38.75 21.92 8.56
C VAL A 17 -37.23 21.73 8.52
N ILE A 18 -36.65 21.65 9.71
CA ILE A 18 -35.31 21.12 9.94
C ILE A 18 -35.44 19.60 9.90
N ALA A 19 -34.91 18.96 8.86
CA ALA A 19 -34.76 17.51 8.83
C ALA A 19 -33.47 17.12 8.11
N LEU A 20 -32.39 17.11 8.90
CA LEU A 20 -31.35 16.08 8.92
C LEU A 20 -30.69 15.74 7.58
N LEU A 21 -29.85 16.66 7.10
CA LEU A 21 -28.68 16.27 6.31
C LEU A 21 -27.73 15.49 7.23
N GLY A 22 -27.91 14.17 7.26
CA GLY A 22 -26.94 13.25 7.83
C GLY A 22 -25.65 13.32 7.02
N SER A 23 -24.78 14.27 7.37
CA SER A 23 -23.39 14.30 6.93
C SER A 23 -22.68 13.12 7.57
N GLY A 24 -22.85 11.94 7.00
CA GLY A 24 -21.97 10.81 7.27
C GLY A 24 -20.56 11.29 6.96
N ARG A 25 -19.78 11.60 7.99
CA ARG A 25 -18.35 11.87 7.84
C ARG A 25 -17.76 10.54 7.37
N ALA A 26 -17.53 10.42 6.07
CA ALA A 26 -16.64 9.39 5.56
C ALA A 26 -15.28 9.69 6.18
N SER A 27 -14.92 8.95 7.23
CA SER A 27 -13.56 8.93 7.72
C SER A 27 -12.70 8.31 6.63
N GLU A 28 -12.05 9.15 5.81
CA GLU A 28 -10.93 8.69 4.99
C GLU A 28 -9.86 8.15 5.95
N ALA A 29 -9.65 6.85 5.93
CA ALA A 29 -8.51 6.24 6.62
C ALA A 29 -7.25 6.87 6.03
N ALA A 30 -6.35 7.35 6.89
CA ALA A 30 -5.09 7.94 6.46
C ALA A 30 -4.35 6.93 5.57
N GLN A 31 -4.18 7.27 4.29
CA GLN A 31 -3.54 6.43 3.29
C GLN A 31 -2.18 7.01 2.94
N THR A 32 -1.15 6.18 3.01
CA THR A 32 0.20 6.53 2.56
C THR A 32 0.55 5.71 1.34
N THR A 33 0.95 6.40 0.27
CA THR A 33 1.46 5.77 -0.94
C THR A 33 2.99 5.87 -0.97
N ILE A 34 3.65 4.75 -1.22
CA ILE A 34 5.11 4.62 -1.21
C ILE A 34 5.54 3.98 -2.53
N THR A 35 6.39 4.68 -3.29
CA THR A 35 7.01 4.14 -4.49
C THR A 35 8.14 3.21 -4.12
N LEU A 36 8.17 2.03 -4.73
CA LEU A 36 9.24 1.05 -4.54
C LEU A 36 10.38 1.31 -5.51
N GLN A 37 11.59 1.17 -5.01
CA GLN A 37 12.84 1.25 -5.75
C GLN A 37 13.32 -0.16 -6.09
N ARG A 38 14.09 -0.28 -7.17
CA ARG A 38 14.73 -1.55 -7.54
C ARG A 38 15.92 -1.82 -6.63
N SER A 39 16.10 -3.09 -6.28
CA SER A 39 17.30 -3.57 -5.61
C SER A 39 18.50 -3.59 -6.58
N GLN A 40 19.72 -3.68 -6.04
CA GLN A 40 20.93 -3.75 -6.86
C GLN A 40 20.93 -5.01 -7.73
N GLY A 41 21.35 -4.87 -9.00
CA GLY A 41 21.36 -5.99 -9.96
C GLY A 41 20.00 -6.30 -10.61
N VAL A 42 18.93 -5.61 -10.21
CA VAL A 42 17.60 -5.78 -10.81
C VAL A 42 17.42 -4.83 -11.99
N GLU A 43 17.43 -5.37 -13.22
CA GLU A 43 17.33 -4.58 -14.45
C GLU A 43 15.96 -3.92 -14.66
N ARG A 44 14.88 -4.63 -14.31
CA ARG A 44 13.50 -4.23 -14.56
C ARG A 44 12.62 -4.50 -13.34
N GLY A 45 11.55 -3.73 -13.20
CA GLY A 45 10.63 -3.84 -12.08
C GLY A 45 10.28 -2.49 -11.50
N SER A 46 9.02 -2.33 -11.12
CA SER A 46 8.56 -1.19 -10.34
C SER A 46 7.34 -1.58 -9.54
N GLY A 47 7.02 -0.79 -8.54
CA GLY A 47 5.78 -0.97 -7.83
C GLY A 47 5.46 0.16 -6.88
N GLU A 48 4.28 0.06 -6.33
CA GLU A 48 3.70 1.00 -5.39
C GLU A 48 3.07 0.23 -4.24
N ALA A 49 3.36 0.67 -3.03
CA ALA A 49 2.74 0.21 -1.81
C ALA A 49 1.76 1.28 -1.31
N VAL A 50 0.50 0.90 -1.19
CA VAL A 50 -0.55 1.72 -0.58
C VAL A 50 -0.86 1.13 0.79
N MET A 51 -0.67 1.92 1.83
CA MET A 51 -0.78 1.47 3.21
C MET A 51 -1.77 2.33 3.99
N THR A 52 -2.61 1.67 4.77
CA THR A 52 -3.49 2.27 5.77
C THR A 52 -3.14 1.72 7.15
N ASP A 53 -3.88 2.12 8.18
CA ASP A 53 -3.68 1.61 9.55
C ASP A 53 -3.88 0.10 9.70
N SER A 54 -4.59 -0.54 8.76
CA SER A 54 -4.99 -1.96 8.86
C SER A 54 -4.71 -2.79 7.62
N ALA A 55 -4.18 -2.20 6.55
CA ALA A 55 -3.96 -2.92 5.30
C ALA A 55 -2.77 -2.40 4.50
N LEU A 56 -2.14 -3.32 3.78
CA LEU A 56 -1.17 -3.03 2.72
C LEU A 56 -1.74 -3.55 1.40
N THR A 57 -1.73 -2.72 0.37
CA THR A 57 -1.92 -3.13 -1.03
C THR A 57 -0.66 -2.81 -1.82
N LEU A 58 -0.03 -3.84 -2.35
CA LEU A 58 1.15 -3.76 -3.19
C LEU A 58 0.75 -3.99 -4.64
N ARG A 59 1.17 -3.10 -5.54
CA ARG A 59 1.01 -3.26 -6.99
C ARG A 59 2.39 -3.28 -7.62
N VAL A 60 2.73 -4.36 -8.29
CA VAL A 60 4.05 -4.53 -8.93
C VAL A 60 3.89 -4.87 -10.41
N LYS A 61 4.84 -4.39 -11.20
CA LYS A 61 4.92 -4.63 -12.65
C LYS A 61 6.37 -4.79 -13.09
N ASP A 62 6.54 -5.42 -14.25
CA ASP A 62 7.82 -5.62 -14.92
C ASP A 62 8.85 -6.43 -14.11
N LEU A 63 8.38 -7.23 -13.14
CA LEU A 63 9.19 -8.24 -12.46
C LEU A 63 9.14 -9.57 -13.23
N LYS A 64 9.97 -10.54 -12.84
CA LYS A 64 10.07 -11.83 -13.54
C LYS A 64 8.71 -12.54 -13.59
N PRO A 65 8.16 -12.82 -14.80
CA PRO A 65 6.89 -13.51 -14.94
C PRO A 65 6.87 -14.87 -14.26
N GLU A 66 5.69 -15.29 -13.82
CA GLU A 66 5.42 -16.61 -13.23
C GLU A 66 6.30 -17.00 -12.02
N SER A 67 7.02 -16.04 -11.44
CA SER A 67 7.89 -16.24 -10.29
C SER A 67 7.17 -15.94 -8.97
N VAL A 68 7.66 -16.55 -7.89
CA VAL A 68 7.13 -16.38 -6.53
C VAL A 68 7.90 -15.28 -5.82
N TYR A 69 7.16 -14.42 -5.14
CA TYR A 69 7.68 -13.32 -4.35
C TYR A 69 7.06 -13.29 -2.96
N SER A 70 7.76 -12.72 -1.99
CA SER A 70 7.26 -12.47 -0.64
C SER A 70 7.51 -11.03 -0.21
N VAL A 71 6.76 -10.58 0.80
CA VAL A 71 6.80 -9.19 1.30
C VAL A 71 7.22 -9.18 2.77
N TRP A 72 8.24 -8.38 3.07
CA TRP A 72 8.86 -8.32 4.40
C TRP A 72 8.99 -6.88 4.89
N TYR A 73 8.75 -6.69 6.18
CA TYR A 73 9.27 -5.56 6.92
C TYR A 73 10.68 -5.86 7.41
N VAL A 74 11.58 -4.88 7.34
CA VAL A 74 12.99 -5.03 7.72
C VAL A 74 13.45 -3.89 8.62
N ASN A 75 14.16 -4.25 9.69
CA ASN A 75 14.99 -3.36 10.50
C ASN A 75 16.46 -3.67 10.23
N MET A 76 17.27 -2.64 9.99
CA MET A 76 18.71 -2.79 9.78
C MET A 76 19.51 -2.64 11.08
N GLU A 77 19.00 -1.83 12.01
CA GLU A 77 19.66 -1.50 13.27
C GLU A 77 18.66 -1.59 14.43
N PRO A 78 19.10 -1.95 15.66
CA PRO A 78 20.45 -2.41 16.01
C PRO A 78 20.74 -3.86 15.61
N LYS A 79 19.70 -4.61 15.20
CA LYS A 79 19.82 -5.97 14.67
C LYS A 79 19.06 -6.06 13.37
N HIS A 80 19.61 -6.86 12.45
CA HIS A 80 18.94 -7.15 11.19
C HIS A 80 17.79 -8.12 11.45
N GLU A 81 16.56 -7.59 11.51
CA GLU A 81 15.34 -8.35 11.79
C GLU A 81 14.38 -8.22 10.63
N MET A 82 13.71 -9.33 10.30
CA MET A 82 12.70 -9.40 9.23
C MET A 82 11.40 -9.97 9.77
N ALA A 83 10.27 -9.39 9.37
CA ALA A 83 8.94 -9.90 9.67
C ALA A 83 8.09 -9.94 8.40
N GLY A 84 7.41 -11.06 8.15
CA GLY A 84 6.54 -11.21 6.99
C GLY A 84 5.31 -10.32 7.09
N VAL A 85 4.88 -9.76 5.96
CA VAL A 85 3.71 -8.86 5.93
C VAL A 85 2.42 -9.65 5.74
N GLY A 86 1.50 -9.54 6.69
CA GLY A 86 0.21 -10.22 6.66
C GLY A 86 0.30 -11.65 7.18
N SER A 87 -0.30 -12.60 6.46
CA SER A 87 -0.36 -14.01 6.88
C SER A 87 0.63 -14.86 6.09
N SER A 88 1.28 -15.79 6.77
CA SER A 88 2.13 -16.81 6.13
C SER A 88 1.34 -17.50 5.01
N PRO A 89 1.92 -17.66 3.81
CA PRO A 89 3.35 -17.58 3.48
C PRO A 89 3.86 -16.20 3.01
N TYR A 90 3.13 -15.11 3.26
CA TYR A 90 3.52 -13.72 2.92
C TYR A 90 3.79 -13.49 1.42
N MET A 91 3.24 -14.35 0.57
CA MET A 91 3.65 -14.49 -0.82
C MET A 91 2.59 -14.08 -1.83
N PHE A 92 3.07 -13.77 -3.03
CA PHE A 92 2.28 -13.62 -4.24
C PHE A 92 3.06 -14.16 -5.45
N LYS A 93 2.33 -14.50 -6.50
CA LYS A 93 2.91 -14.97 -7.76
C LYS A 93 2.69 -13.92 -8.85
N MET A 94 3.72 -13.65 -9.64
CA MET A 94 3.58 -12.82 -10.84
C MET A 94 2.78 -13.57 -11.90
N ASP A 95 1.95 -12.85 -12.64
CA ASP A 95 1.31 -13.42 -13.82
C ASP A 95 2.30 -13.58 -14.99
N LYS A 96 1.80 -14.06 -16.14
CA LYS A 96 2.58 -14.24 -17.38
C LYS A 96 3.11 -12.93 -17.97
N LYS A 97 2.59 -11.79 -17.53
CA LYS A 97 2.99 -10.45 -17.97
C LYS A 97 3.94 -9.78 -16.98
N GLY A 98 4.29 -10.45 -15.88
CA GLY A 98 5.12 -9.84 -14.84
C GLY A 98 4.35 -8.76 -14.08
N VAL A 99 3.05 -8.94 -13.85
CA VAL A 99 2.20 -8.05 -13.03
C VAL A 99 1.57 -8.84 -11.88
N ALA A 100 1.45 -8.19 -10.71
CA ALA A 100 0.72 -8.73 -9.58
C ALA A 100 0.17 -7.64 -8.67
N THR A 101 -0.89 -7.98 -7.93
CA THR A 101 -1.36 -7.21 -6.79
C THR A 101 -1.38 -8.11 -5.56
N PHE A 102 -0.70 -7.70 -4.50
CA PHE A 102 -0.72 -8.35 -3.21
C PHE A 102 -1.49 -7.51 -2.21
N LYS A 103 -2.32 -8.15 -1.37
CA LYS A 103 -3.11 -7.47 -0.34
C LYS A 103 -2.92 -8.22 0.98
N ALA A 104 -2.56 -7.48 2.01
CA ALA A 104 -2.40 -8.01 3.36
C ALA A 104 -3.20 -7.17 4.35
N LYS A 105 -3.82 -7.83 5.32
CA LYS A 105 -4.26 -7.18 6.56
C LYS A 105 -3.06 -7.04 7.49
N LEU A 106 -2.95 -5.91 8.15
CA LEU A 106 -1.89 -5.63 9.11
C LEU A 106 -2.41 -5.93 10.51
N ASP A 107 -1.71 -6.82 11.21
CA ASP A 107 -1.95 -7.15 12.62
C ASP A 107 -1.30 -6.11 13.55
N ARG A 108 -0.35 -5.32 13.03
CA ARG A 108 0.43 -4.31 13.76
C ARG A 108 0.69 -3.08 12.91
N GLN A 109 0.89 -1.94 13.56
CA GLN A 109 1.23 -0.69 12.88
C GLN A 109 2.67 -0.77 12.34
N PRO A 110 2.90 -0.56 11.03
CA PRO A 110 4.22 -0.77 10.43
C PRO A 110 5.18 0.42 10.63
N PHE A 111 4.63 1.63 10.68
CA PHE A 111 5.40 2.86 10.83
C PHE A 111 5.99 2.99 12.24
N GLY A 112 7.25 3.44 12.32
CA GLY A 112 7.95 3.66 13.60
C GLY A 112 8.51 2.41 14.25
N VAL A 113 8.12 1.21 13.80
CA VAL A 113 8.69 -0.07 14.23
C VAL A 113 9.67 -0.60 13.18
N TRP A 114 9.30 -0.49 11.90
CA TRP A 114 10.06 -1.02 10.78
C TRP A 114 10.68 0.10 9.95
N GLN A 115 11.90 -0.12 9.46
CA GLN A 115 12.62 0.86 8.64
C GLN A 115 12.32 0.73 7.15
N MET A 116 12.05 -0.49 6.67
CA MET A 116 11.90 -0.76 5.24
C MET A 116 10.81 -1.79 4.94
N LEU A 117 10.25 -1.66 3.74
CA LEU A 117 9.47 -2.68 3.07
C LEU A 117 10.34 -3.29 1.97
N VAL A 118 10.51 -4.61 1.97
CA VAL A 118 11.32 -5.34 0.97
C VAL A 118 10.47 -6.42 0.31
N ILE A 119 10.57 -6.49 -1.01
CA ILE A 119 9.93 -7.50 -1.85
C ILE A 119 11.05 -8.42 -2.32
N VAL A 120 10.90 -9.71 -1.99
CA VAL A 120 11.92 -10.73 -2.19
C VAL A 120 11.42 -11.74 -3.22
N ARG A 121 12.27 -12.11 -4.18
CA ARG A 121 12.03 -13.20 -5.13
C ARG A 121 12.55 -14.52 -4.54
N HIS A 122 11.80 -15.60 -4.76
CA HIS A 122 12.21 -16.97 -4.45
C HIS A 122 12.46 -17.75 -5.75
N PRO A 123 13.73 -17.91 -6.19
CA PRO A 123 14.07 -18.60 -7.43
C PRO A 123 13.64 -20.07 -7.46
N THR A 124 13.63 -20.74 -6.31
CA THR A 124 13.18 -22.13 -6.13
C THR A 124 11.66 -22.26 -6.19
N GLY A 125 10.93 -21.13 -6.11
CA GLY A 125 9.47 -21.11 -6.03
C GLY A 125 8.91 -21.39 -4.64
N ASP A 126 9.76 -21.75 -3.67
CA ASP A 126 9.38 -21.95 -2.29
C ASP A 126 9.56 -20.65 -1.48
N PRO A 127 8.46 -20.03 -0.98
CA PRO A 127 8.56 -18.82 -0.16
C PRO A 127 9.19 -19.05 1.23
N GLN A 128 9.41 -20.30 1.66
CA GLN A 128 10.11 -20.63 2.90
C GLN A 128 11.62 -20.80 2.72
N ASP A 129 12.09 -20.97 1.49
CA ASP A 129 13.52 -21.00 1.16
C ASP A 129 14.08 -19.57 1.18
N MET A 130 14.55 -19.18 2.37
CA MET A 130 15.14 -17.87 2.62
C MET A 130 16.66 -17.84 2.38
N GLU A 131 17.29 -18.97 2.07
CA GLU A 131 18.72 -19.07 1.78
C GLU A 131 19.02 -18.60 0.36
N HIS A 132 18.18 -18.98 -0.61
CA HIS A 132 18.36 -18.66 -2.04
C HIS A 132 17.58 -17.42 -2.50
N LYS A 133 17.16 -16.58 -1.56
CA LYS A 133 16.30 -15.44 -1.85
C LYS A 133 17.07 -14.29 -2.52
N GLU A 134 16.37 -13.53 -3.36
CA GLU A 134 16.92 -12.34 -4.04
C GLU A 134 16.05 -11.11 -3.75
N ASP A 135 16.65 -10.01 -3.31
CA ASP A 135 15.90 -8.75 -3.15
C ASP A 135 15.51 -8.21 -4.52
N ALA A 136 14.23 -7.86 -4.70
CA ALA A 136 13.70 -7.40 -5.97
C ALA A 136 13.39 -5.90 -5.95
N LEU A 137 12.55 -5.49 -4.99
CA LEU A 137 12.16 -4.10 -4.79
C LEU A 137 12.22 -3.76 -3.31
N TRP A 138 12.40 -2.49 -2.98
CA TRP A 138 12.40 -2.02 -1.60
C TRP A 138 11.90 -0.58 -1.49
N ALA A 139 11.48 -0.16 -0.30
CA ALA A 139 11.24 1.23 -0.01
C ALA A 139 11.47 1.55 1.48
N PRO A 140 11.89 2.77 1.80
CA PRO A 140 11.92 3.24 3.17
C PRO A 140 10.50 3.43 3.72
N LEU A 141 10.29 2.99 4.95
CA LEU A 141 9.11 3.32 5.76
C LEU A 141 9.47 4.53 6.62
N GLY A 142 9.25 5.75 6.07
CA GLY A 142 9.60 7.01 6.74
C GLY A 142 8.80 7.27 8.03
N LYS A 143 9.21 8.21 8.90
CA LYS A 143 10.09 9.38 8.67
C LYS A 143 11.54 9.20 9.15
N SER A 144 12.47 8.94 8.23
CA SER A 144 13.89 9.28 8.43
C SER A 144 14.31 10.25 7.32
N ALA A 145 14.07 11.54 7.56
CA ALA A 145 14.61 12.64 6.78
C ALA A 145 15.82 13.27 7.51
N GLY A 146 16.71 12.44 8.06
CA GLY A 146 17.95 12.87 8.74
C GLY A 146 19.22 12.28 8.12
N LYS A 147 19.16 11.03 7.69
CA LYS A 147 20.01 10.38 6.69
C LYS A 147 19.12 9.36 6.01
N GLY A 148 18.97 9.42 4.69
CA GLY A 148 18.22 8.39 3.97
C GLY A 148 18.77 7.02 4.34
N PRO A 149 17.93 6.00 4.60
CA PRO A 149 18.43 4.67 4.88
C PRO A 149 19.33 4.24 3.71
N MET A 150 20.55 3.84 4.05
CA MET A 150 21.50 3.30 3.09
C MET A 150 20.85 2.11 2.40
N ASN A 151 21.00 2.02 1.08
CA ASN A 151 20.47 0.91 0.28
C ASN A 151 20.91 -0.41 0.96
N PRO A 152 19.97 -1.25 1.46
CA PRO A 152 20.32 -2.51 2.12
C PRO A 152 21.09 -3.45 1.19
N CYS A 153 20.98 -3.23 -0.13
CA CYS A 153 21.67 -3.99 -1.15
C CYS A 153 23.09 -3.48 -1.46
N ALA A 154 23.57 -2.39 -0.83
CA ALA A 154 24.90 -1.81 -1.10
C ALA A 154 26.05 -2.48 -0.32
N GLY A 155 25.85 -3.65 0.26
CA GLY A 155 26.85 -4.33 1.08
C GLY A 155 26.86 -5.85 0.89
N LYS A 156 27.48 -6.32 -0.19
CA LYS A 156 28.71 -7.15 -0.18
C LYS A 156 29.38 -7.07 -1.55
#